data_AF-A0AAD6Y5S6-F1
#
_entry.id   AF-A0AAD6Y5S6-F1
#
_cell.length_a   1.000
_cell.length_b   1.000
_cell.length_c   1.000
_cell.angle_alpha   90.00
_cell.angle_beta   90.00
_cell.angle_gamma   90.00
#
_symmetry.space_group_name_H-M   'P 1'
#
loop_
_entity.id
_entity.type
_entity.pdbx_description
1 polymer ?
#
loop_
_entity_poly.entity_id
_entity_poly.type
_entity_poly.pdbx_seq_one_letter_code
_entity_poly.pdbx_strand_id
1 'polypeptide(L)'
;MNSPTRSVLGKLPIVPNGTRHHVPATPRKRKTPTPDRLLGVKQLQETLQEVKKKTRERLNLDFDLDDWQGEVIRRLRQGYDSLMVAGTGYGKSILFEGLAALNKAKIVIVICPLKALERDQVSLWP
;
A
#
# COMPACT_ATOMS: atom_id res chain seq x y z
N MET A 1 -71.22 -11.58 16.38
CA MET A 1 -70.90 -10.66 15.27
C MET A 1 -69.45 -10.21 15.42
N ASN A 2 -68.65 -10.51 14.39
CA ASN A 2 -67.33 -10.01 13.97
C ASN A 2 -66.09 -10.16 14.89
N SER A 3 -65.25 -11.13 14.54
CA SER A 3 -63.77 -11.06 14.51
C SER A 3 -63.29 -10.25 13.26
N PRO A 4 -61.98 -10.13 12.86
CA PRO A 4 -60.72 -10.60 13.46
C PRO A 4 -59.42 -9.73 13.24
N THR A 5 -58.30 -10.13 13.90
CA THR A 5 -56.85 -10.17 13.52
C THR A 5 -56.12 -9.06 12.73
N ARG A 6 -54.89 -8.72 13.17
CA ARG A 6 -53.63 -9.04 12.42
C ARG A 6 -52.34 -8.87 13.24
N SER A 7 -51.75 -9.98 13.68
CA SER A 7 -50.31 -10.09 13.92
C SER A 7 -49.64 -10.49 12.60
N VAL A 8 -48.71 -9.67 12.10
CA VAL A 8 -47.98 -9.96 10.87
C VAL A 8 -46.61 -10.53 11.26
N LEU A 9 -46.58 -11.85 11.46
CA LEU A 9 -45.34 -12.62 11.42
C LEU A 9 -45.02 -12.85 9.93
N GLY A 10 -44.14 -12.02 9.37
CA GLY A 10 -43.69 -12.13 7.99
C GLY A 10 -42.85 -13.38 7.77
N LYS A 11 -43.27 -14.22 6.83
CA LYS A 11 -42.61 -15.45 6.39
C LYS A 11 -41.23 -15.15 5.79
N LEU A 12 -40.19 -15.86 6.25
CA LEU A 12 -38.91 -15.92 5.53
C LEU A 12 -39.08 -16.72 4.22
N PRO A 13 -38.40 -16.33 3.13
CA PRO A 13 -38.54 -17.01 1.85
C PRO A 13 -37.95 -18.43 1.92
N ILE A 14 -38.72 -19.40 1.41
CA ILE A 14 -38.29 -20.79 1.23
C ILE A 14 -37.35 -20.83 0.02
N VAL A 15 -36.07 -21.08 0.26
CA VAL A 15 -35.08 -21.31 -0.81
C VAL A 15 -35.22 -22.76 -1.29
N PRO A 16 -35.34 -23.04 -2.60
CA PRO A 16 -35.46 -24.40 -3.10
C PRO A 16 -34.19 -25.19 -2.77
N ASN A 17 -34.37 -26.43 -2.34
CA ASN A 17 -33.31 -27.34 -1.94
C ASN A 17 -32.52 -27.81 -3.18
N GLY A 18 -31.67 -26.93 -3.73
CA GLY A 18 -30.69 -27.27 -4.73
C GLY A 18 -29.59 -28.12 -4.10
N THR A 19 -29.30 -29.27 -4.71
CA THR A 19 -28.16 -30.14 -4.35
C THR A 19 -26.91 -29.30 -4.08
N ARG A 20 -26.46 -29.33 -2.82
CA ARG A 20 -25.19 -28.71 -2.41
C ARG A 20 -24.07 -29.40 -3.18
N HIS A 21 -23.58 -28.77 -4.24
CA HIS A 21 -22.25 -29.11 -4.75
C HIS A 21 -21.28 -28.86 -3.60
N HIS A 22 -20.71 -29.95 -3.07
CA HIS A 22 -19.68 -29.90 -2.04
C HIS A 22 -18.43 -29.27 -2.67
N VAL A 23 -18.33 -27.93 -2.61
CA VAL A 23 -17.07 -27.26 -2.93
C VAL A 23 -16.08 -27.72 -1.86
N PRO A 24 -14.98 -28.42 -2.22
CA PRO A 24 -13.98 -28.82 -1.25
C PRO A 24 -13.53 -27.54 -0.55
N ALA A 25 -13.74 -27.46 0.77
CA ALA A 25 -13.24 -26.36 1.57
C ALA A 25 -11.74 -26.28 1.30
N THR A 26 -11.29 -25.21 0.64
CA THR A 26 -9.88 -25.02 0.35
C THR A 26 -9.17 -25.08 1.70
N PRO A 27 -8.18 -25.97 1.91
CA PRO A 27 -7.51 -26.09 3.19
C PRO A 27 -6.80 -24.77 3.51
N ARG A 28 -7.45 -23.89 4.27
CA ARG A 28 -6.87 -22.62 4.68
C ARG A 28 -5.94 -22.89 5.85
N LYS A 29 -4.79 -23.50 5.57
CA LYS A 29 -3.73 -23.69 6.57
C LYS A 29 -3.15 -22.32 6.90
N ARG A 30 -3.52 -21.76 8.05
CA ARG A 30 -2.94 -20.51 8.56
C ARG A 30 -1.43 -20.76 8.74
N LYS A 31 -0.60 -20.07 7.96
CA LYS A 31 0.85 -20.10 8.15
C LYS A 31 1.15 -19.60 9.57
N THR A 32 1.85 -20.41 10.36
CA THR A 32 2.40 -19.99 11.65
C THR A 32 3.46 -18.91 11.38
N PRO A 33 3.44 -17.78 12.12
CA PRO A 33 4.43 -16.72 11.94
C PRO A 33 5.83 -17.28 12.24
N THR A 34 6.72 -17.26 11.24
CA THR A 34 8.13 -17.58 11.44
C THR A 34 8.76 -16.47 12.31
N PRO A 35 9.61 -16.79 13.30
CA PRO A 35 10.26 -15.78 14.15
C PRO A 35 11.17 -14.83 13.37
N ASP A 36 11.61 -15.21 12.17
CA ASP A 36 12.55 -14.48 11.33
C ASP A 36 11.91 -13.34 10.51
N ARG A 37 10.96 -12.63 11.12
CA ARG A 37 10.12 -11.59 10.48
C ARG A 37 10.88 -10.33 10.06
N LEU A 38 12.14 -10.20 10.43
CA LEU A 38 12.98 -9.02 10.18
C LEU A 38 14.11 -9.30 9.19
N LEU A 39 14.08 -10.44 8.48
CA LEU A 39 15.04 -10.71 7.41
C LEU A 39 15.05 -9.55 6.39
N GLY A 40 16.20 -8.92 6.24
CA GLY A 40 16.40 -7.78 5.32
C GLY A 40 16.16 -6.40 5.93
N VAL A 41 15.61 -6.31 7.15
CA VAL A 41 15.45 -5.03 7.85
C VAL A 41 16.80 -4.55 8.38
N LYS A 42 17.15 -3.30 8.08
CA LYS A 42 18.41 -2.67 8.47
C LYS A 42 18.15 -1.59 9.50
N GLN A 43 19.01 -1.53 10.53
CA GLN A 43 19.08 -0.37 11.40
C GLN A 43 19.85 0.75 10.68
N LEU A 44 19.13 1.72 10.13
CA LEU A 44 19.72 2.96 9.64
C LEU A 44 19.71 3.98 10.76
N GLN A 45 20.88 4.59 11.00
CA GLN A 45 21.07 5.66 11.99
C GLN A 45 20.58 7.03 11.48
N GLU A 46 20.13 7.11 10.23
CA GLU A 46 19.71 8.39 9.63
C GLU A 46 18.40 8.89 10.25
N THR A 47 18.43 10.16 10.68
CA THR A 47 17.25 10.85 11.19
C THR A 47 16.27 11.21 10.07
N LEU A 48 15.00 11.47 10.42
CA LEU A 48 13.99 11.92 9.45
C LEU A 48 14.44 13.18 8.71
N GLN A 49 15.02 14.14 9.43
CA GLN A 49 15.48 15.40 8.85
C GLN A 49 16.66 15.20 7.89
N GLU A 50 17.58 14.28 8.19
CA GLU A 50 18.65 13.91 7.26
C GLU A 50 18.11 13.29 5.98
N VAL A 51 17.10 12.42 6.08
CA VAL A 51 16.47 11.80 4.89
C VAL A 51 15.80 12.87 4.04
N LYS A 52 15.04 13.78 4.65
CA LYS A 52 14.39 14.91 3.95
C LYS A 52 15.42 15.80 3.26
N LYS A 53 16.45 16.23 3.99
CA LYS A 53 17.54 17.07 3.48
C LYS A 53 18.27 16.40 2.31
N LYS A 54 18.71 15.15 2.47
CA LYS A 54 19.42 14.43 1.41
C LYS A 54 18.54 14.22 0.18
N THR A 55 17.25 13.93 0.36
CA THR A 55 16.32 13.75 -0.76
C THR A 55 16.17 15.05 -1.55
N ARG A 56 15.94 16.16 -0.85
CA ARG A 56 15.87 17.50 -1.45
C ARG A 56 17.13 17.86 -2.22
N GLU A 57 18.30 17.68 -1.62
CA GLU A 57 19.60 17.98 -2.26
C GLU A 57 19.85 17.09 -3.48
N ARG A 58 19.52 15.80 -3.41
CA ARG A 58 19.78 14.85 -4.49
C ARG A 58 18.86 15.02 -5.69
N LEU A 59 17.62 15.45 -5.45
CA LEU A 59 16.63 15.72 -6.49
C LEU A 59 16.56 17.20 -6.89
N ASN A 60 17.39 18.05 -6.28
CA ASN A 60 17.41 19.51 -6.51
C ASN A 60 16.01 20.15 -6.38
N LEU A 61 15.28 19.80 -5.31
CA LEU A 61 13.92 20.31 -5.09
C LEU A 61 13.95 21.72 -4.51
N ASP A 62 13.07 22.56 -5.04
CA ASP A 62 12.79 23.90 -4.54
C ASP A 62 11.91 23.89 -3.28
N PHE A 63 11.15 22.81 -3.05
CA PHE A 63 10.30 22.60 -1.87
C PHE A 63 10.90 21.60 -0.87
N ASP A 64 10.34 21.61 0.35
CA ASP A 64 10.63 20.64 1.39
C ASP A 64 9.63 19.48 1.39
N LEU A 65 10.12 18.27 1.67
CA LEU A 65 9.26 17.10 1.80
C LEU A 65 8.40 17.19 3.07
N ASP A 66 7.18 16.67 2.98
CA ASP A 66 6.36 16.45 4.17
C ASP A 66 6.99 15.39 5.09
N ASP A 67 6.69 15.45 6.39
CA ASP A 67 7.22 14.49 7.36
C ASP A 67 6.80 13.04 7.03
N TRP A 68 5.58 12.85 6.53
CA TRP A 68 5.09 11.54 6.13
C TRP A 68 5.86 11.00 4.91
N GLN A 69 6.27 11.85 3.97
CA GLN A 69 7.05 11.44 2.80
C GLN A 69 8.44 10.96 3.24
N GLY A 70 9.10 11.77 4.09
CA GLY A 70 10.40 11.44 4.65
C GLY A 70 10.38 10.14 5.47
N GLU A 71 9.34 9.92 6.28
CA GLU A 71 9.22 8.71 7.10
C GLU A 71 9.03 7.46 6.22
N VAL A 72 8.20 7.54 5.18
CA VAL A 72 8.02 6.41 4.24
C VAL A 72 9.33 6.08 3.53
N ILE A 73 10.05 7.08 3.02
CA ILE A 73 11.37 6.86 2.38
C ILE A 73 12.34 6.22 3.38
N ARG A 74 12.38 6.70 4.62
CA ARG A 74 13.24 6.15 5.69
C ARG A 74 12.92 4.68 5.97
N ARG A 75 11.62 4.33 6.10
CA ARG A 75 11.16 2.95 6.34
C ARG A 75 11.47 2.02 5.17
N LEU A 76 11.25 2.47 3.94
CA LEU A 76 11.61 1.72 2.74
C LEU A 76 13.12 1.45 2.67
N ARG A 77 13.95 2.43 3.02
CA ARG A 77 15.42 2.26 3.09
C ARG A 77 15.85 1.28 4.18
N GLN A 78 15.12 1.22 5.28
CA GLN A 78 15.29 0.22 6.33
C GLN A 78 14.83 -1.17 5.91
N GLY A 79 14.25 -1.36 4.73
CA GLY A 79 13.81 -2.68 4.24
C GLY A 79 12.43 -3.08 4.74
N TYR A 80 11.63 -2.13 5.23
CA TYR A 80 10.22 -2.38 5.53
C TYR A 80 9.36 -2.29 4.27
N ASP A 81 8.38 -3.18 4.16
CA ASP A 81 7.27 -3.01 3.23
C ASP A 81 6.32 -1.94 3.76
N SER A 82 5.86 -1.05 2.88
CA SER A 82 5.00 0.08 3.24
C SER A 82 3.76 0.12 2.36
N LEU A 83 2.59 0.27 3.00
CA LEU A 83 1.33 0.60 2.32
C LEU A 83 0.96 2.04 2.68
N MET A 84 0.69 2.85 1.68
CA MET A 84 0.41 4.27 1.85
C MET A 84 -0.89 4.65 1.16
N VAL A 85 -1.66 5.52 1.82
CA VAL A 85 -2.91 6.07 1.29
C VAL A 85 -2.77 7.59 1.29
N ALA A 86 -2.79 8.19 0.11
CA ALA A 86 -2.90 9.64 -0.05
C ALA A 86 -3.64 9.99 -1.33
N GLY A 87 -4.24 11.18 -1.33
CA GLY A 87 -4.96 11.71 -2.49
C GLY A 87 -4.06 11.93 -3.70
N THR A 88 -4.68 12.24 -4.84
CA THR A 88 -4.00 12.75 -6.03
C THR A 88 -3.34 14.10 -5.73
N GLY A 89 -2.21 14.41 -6.37
CA GLY A 89 -1.50 15.69 -6.17
C GLY A 89 -0.61 15.79 -4.93
N TYR A 90 -0.71 14.87 -3.97
CA TYR A 90 0.13 14.87 -2.75
C TYR A 90 1.60 14.45 -2.97
N GLY A 91 2.10 14.49 -4.20
CA GLY A 91 3.52 14.23 -4.48
C GLY A 91 4.00 12.80 -4.21
N LYS A 92 3.14 11.78 -4.39
CA LYS A 92 3.49 10.37 -4.13
C LYS A 92 4.72 9.89 -4.92
N SER A 93 4.98 10.47 -6.09
CA SER A 93 6.14 10.10 -6.92
C SER A 93 7.47 10.27 -6.19
N ILE A 94 7.56 11.28 -5.31
CA ILE A 94 8.78 11.62 -4.58
C ILE A 94 9.32 10.44 -3.74
N LEU A 95 8.45 9.51 -3.36
CA LEU A 95 8.83 8.35 -2.56
C LEU A 95 9.78 7.43 -3.31
N PHE A 96 9.47 7.08 -4.57
CA PHE A 96 10.32 6.20 -5.37
C PHE A 96 11.48 6.96 -6.02
N GLU A 97 11.28 8.23 -6.39
CA GLU A 97 12.34 9.09 -6.91
C GLU A 97 13.41 9.33 -5.85
N GLY A 98 13.00 9.67 -4.63
CA GLY A 98 13.89 9.84 -3.48
C GLY A 98 14.60 8.55 -3.12
N LEU A 99 13.90 7.41 -3.16
CA LEU A 99 14.52 6.10 -2.91
C LEU A 99 15.62 5.79 -3.93
N ALA A 100 15.38 6.06 -5.22
CA ALA A 100 16.36 5.88 -6.28
C ALA A 100 17.54 6.84 -6.15
N ALA A 101 17.26 8.13 -5.89
CA ALA A 101 18.27 9.18 -5.78
C ALA A 101 19.22 9.00 -4.58
N LEU A 102 18.71 8.46 -3.47
CA LEU A 102 19.49 8.20 -2.26
C LEU A 102 20.38 6.94 -2.35
N ASN A 103 20.18 6.06 -3.33
CA ASN A 103 21.00 4.85 -3.48
C ASN A 103 21.31 4.52 -4.95
N LYS A 104 22.38 5.13 -5.48
CA LYS A 104 22.85 4.92 -6.86
C LYS A 104 23.29 3.49 -7.19
N ALA A 105 23.55 2.65 -6.19
CA ALA A 105 23.98 1.27 -6.40
C ALA A 105 22.79 0.30 -6.56
N LYS A 106 21.55 0.78 -6.43
CA LYS A 106 20.34 -0.03 -6.50
C LYS A 106 19.42 0.45 -7.61
N ILE A 107 18.61 -0.47 -8.12
CA ILE A 107 17.56 -0.19 -9.09
C ILE A 107 16.21 -0.18 -8.37
N VAL A 108 15.41 0.86 -8.62
CA VAL A 108 14.02 0.95 -8.15
C VAL A 108 13.11 0.64 -9.33
N ILE A 109 12.28 -0.41 -9.19
CA ILE A 109 11.31 -0.81 -10.21
C ILE A 109 9.95 -0.25 -9.82
N VAL A 110 9.40 0.63 -10.65
CA VAL A 110 8.06 1.20 -10.47
C VAL A 110 7.10 0.52 -11.44
N ILE A 111 6.06 -0.11 -10.91
CA ILE A 111 5.02 -0.75 -11.72
C ILE A 111 3.81 0.17 -11.74
N CYS A 112 3.49 0.70 -12.92
CA CYS A 112 2.31 1.53 -13.14
C CYS A 112 1.35 0.85 -14.11
N PRO A 113 0.03 0.83 -13.85
CA PRO A 113 -0.93 0.24 -14.78
C PRO A 113 -1.14 1.06 -16.05
N LEU A 114 -0.79 2.36 -16.05
CA LEU A 114 -1.08 3.28 -17.15
C LEU A 114 0.19 3.75 -17.85
N LYS A 115 0.35 3.38 -19.12
CA LYS A 115 1.47 3.81 -19.97
C LYS A 115 1.60 5.32 -20.12
N ALA A 116 0.49 6.05 -20.09
CA ALA A 116 0.51 7.50 -20.14
C ALA A 116 1.22 8.09 -18.92
N LEU A 117 0.97 7.56 -17.71
CA LEU A 117 1.63 8.01 -16.49
C LEU A 117 3.12 7.64 -16.48
N GLU A 118 3.50 6.47 -16.99
CA GLU A 118 4.91 6.11 -17.13
C GLU A 118 5.66 7.14 -18.00
N ARG A 119 5.08 7.49 -19.16
CA ARG A 119 5.70 8.45 -20.11
C ARG A 119 5.82 9.85 -19.51
N ASP A 120 4.76 10.30 -18.84
CA ASP A 120 4.74 11.59 -18.15
C ASP A 120 5.89 11.68 -17.13
N GLN A 121 6.04 10.67 -16.28
CA GLN A 121 7.09 10.67 -15.28
C GLN A 121 8.48 10.58 -15.89
N VAL A 122 8.71 9.73 -16.91
CA VAL A 122 10.04 9.62 -17.57
C VAL A 122 10.44 10.92 -18.26
N SER A 123 9.50 11.68 -18.81
CA SER A 123 9.80 12.95 -19.47
C SER A 123 10.36 14.04 -18.53
N LEU A 124 10.19 13.86 -17.22
CA LEU A 124 10.70 14.77 -16.18
C LEU A 124 12.15 14.45 -15.76
N TRP A 125 12.70 13.32 -16.21
CA TRP A 125 14.08 12.95 -15.89
C TRP A 125 15.04 13.48 -16.96
N PRO A 126 16.19 14.05 -16.56
CA PRO A 126 17.23 14.49 -17.49
C PRO A 126 17.93 13.33 -18.21
#